data_AF-A0A948FMZ3-F1
#
_entry.id   AF-A0A948FMZ3-F1
#
_cell.length_a   1.000
_cell.length_b   1.000
_cell.length_c   1.000
_cell.angle_alpha   90.00
_cell.angle_beta   90.00
_cell.angle_gamma   90.00
#
_symmetry.space_group_name_H-M   'P 1'
#
loop_
_entity.id
_entity.type
_entity.pdbx_description
1 polymer ?
#
loop_
_entity_poly.entity_id
_entity_poly.type
_entity_poly.pdbx_seq_one_letter_code
_entity_poly.pdbx_strand_id
1 'polypeptide(L)'
;MSQIIKRQKLSPEINAINRDNGKRSISIQADKLDAAALSDITTAIADVIDQHPLPIGLEYTSGGDIQQLDQSTQDMSSAMMIGLLLMLIVLIIQFNNIKYGLLIVLSVTFTFG
;
A
#
# COMPACT_ATOMS: atom_id res chain seq x y z
N MET A 1 -25.08 -10.33 47.22
CA MET A 1 -24.26 -9.10 47.44
C MET A 1 -23.44 -8.88 46.17
N SER A 2 -23.96 -8.07 45.25
CA SER A 2 -23.36 -7.79 43.94
C SER A 2 -22.62 -6.46 44.04
N GLN A 3 -21.29 -6.46 43.90
CA GLN A 3 -20.50 -5.24 43.75
C GLN A 3 -19.82 -5.26 42.38
N ILE A 4 -20.64 -4.97 41.38
CA ILE A 4 -20.42 -3.99 40.31
C ILE A 4 -18.99 -3.95 39.76
N ILE A 5 -18.76 -4.75 38.72
CA ILE A 5 -17.70 -4.55 37.73
C ILE A 5 -17.96 -3.19 37.06
N LYS A 6 -17.33 -2.14 37.58
CA LYS A 6 -17.39 -0.80 37.03
C LYS A 6 -16.61 -0.81 35.72
N ARG A 7 -17.32 -0.90 34.59
CA ARG A 7 -16.74 -0.71 33.25
C ARG A 7 -16.22 0.72 33.15
N GLN A 8 -14.98 0.93 33.57
CA GLN A 8 -14.26 2.16 33.31
C GLN A 8 -14.03 2.18 31.80
N LYS A 9 -14.83 2.97 31.08
CA LYS A 9 -14.48 3.38 29.71
C LYS A 9 -13.06 3.90 29.79
N LEU A 10 -12.11 3.19 29.19
CA LEU A 10 -10.76 3.69 28.98
C LEU A 10 -10.91 5.01 28.25
N SER A 11 -10.89 6.09 29.04
CA SER A 11 -10.75 7.44 28.53
C SER A 11 -9.27 7.53 28.25
N PRO A 12 -8.81 7.60 27.00
CA PRO A 12 -7.41 7.84 26.74
C PRO A 12 -7.09 9.17 27.41
N GLU A 13 -6.16 9.16 28.37
CA GLU A 13 -5.58 10.41 28.85
C GLU A 13 -5.05 11.14 27.60
N ILE A 14 -5.62 12.30 27.32
CA ILE A 14 -5.26 13.13 26.18
C ILE A 14 -3.90 13.77 26.48
N ASN A 15 -2.82 13.00 26.36
CA ASN A 15 -1.45 13.49 26.53
C ASN A 15 -0.64 13.51 25.21
N ALA A 16 -1.25 13.11 24.09
CA ALA A 16 -0.65 13.30 22.77
C ALA A 16 -1.75 13.62 21.75
N ILE A 17 -1.83 14.89 21.33
CA ILE A 17 -2.61 15.23 20.14
C ILE A 17 -1.80 14.73 18.94
N ASN A 18 -2.07 13.50 18.51
CA ASN A 18 -1.48 13.01 17.28
C ASN A 18 -2.13 13.76 16.10
N ARG A 19 -1.29 14.33 15.25
CA ARG A 19 -1.70 15.09 14.08
C ARG A 19 -0.92 14.57 12.91
N ASP A 20 -1.63 14.04 11.93
CA ASP A 20 -1.09 13.79 10.61
C ASP A 20 -1.54 14.93 9.70
N ASN A 21 -0.57 15.60 9.07
CA ASN A 21 -0.77 16.73 8.17
C ASN A 21 -1.71 17.84 8.70
N GLY A 22 -1.65 18.15 10.01
CA GLY A 22 -2.44 19.20 10.66
C GLY A 22 -3.90 18.83 10.98
N LYS A 23 -4.38 17.65 10.55
CA LYS A 23 -5.69 17.10 10.93
C LYS A 23 -5.54 16.25 12.21
N ARG A 24 -6.58 16.18 13.04
CA ARG A 24 -6.58 15.27 14.19
C ARG A 24 -6.56 13.83 13.67
N SER A 25 -5.53 13.06 14.02
CA SER A 25 -5.41 11.66 13.65
C SER A 25 -5.55 10.77 14.89
N ILE A 26 -6.12 9.58 14.69
CA ILE A 26 -6.11 8.49 15.67
C ILE A 26 -5.28 7.38 15.05
N SER A 27 -4.12 7.09 15.64
CA SER A 27 -3.25 6.02 15.17
C SER A 27 -3.66 4.70 15.81
N ILE A 28 -4.06 3.74 14.99
CA ILE A 28 -4.30 2.36 15.41
C ILE A 28 -3.06 1.57 15.00
N GLN A 29 -2.36 1.00 15.98
CA GLN A 29 -1.21 0.13 15.75
C GLN A 29 -1.65 -1.30 16.03
N ALA A 30 -1.34 -2.20 15.11
CA ALA A 30 -1.61 -3.62 15.25
C ALA A 30 -0.39 -4.39 14.74
N ASP A 31 0.11 -5.30 15.56
CA ASP A 31 1.19 -6.18 15.15
C ASP A 31 0.64 -7.30 14.27
N LYS A 32 1.36 -7.57 13.19
CA LYS A 32 1.05 -8.67 12.27
C LYS A 32 1.41 -10.00 12.94
N LEU A 33 0.56 -11.01 12.75
CA LEU A 33 0.90 -12.40 13.10
C LEU A 33 1.98 -12.92 12.12
N ASP A 34 3.00 -13.61 12.63
CA ASP A 34 4.17 -14.05 11.84
C ASP A 34 3.80 -14.74 10.52
N ALA A 35 2.71 -15.53 10.52
CA ALA A 35 2.28 -16.33 9.38
C ALA A 35 1.50 -15.59 8.27
N ALA A 36 1.04 -14.35 8.49
CA ALA A 36 0.30 -13.60 7.47
C ALA A 36 1.26 -12.99 6.43
N ALA A 37 0.80 -12.54 5.26
CA ALA A 37 1.55 -11.56 4.46
C ALA A 37 1.06 -10.15 4.79
N LEU A 38 1.95 -9.15 4.71
CA LEU A 38 1.54 -7.76 4.93
C LEU A 38 0.52 -7.31 3.86
N SER A 39 0.71 -7.74 2.61
CA SER A 39 -0.21 -7.47 1.49
C SER A 39 -1.61 -8.08 1.66
N ASP A 40 -1.73 -9.20 2.40
CA ASP A 40 -3.05 -9.81 2.64
C ASP A 40 -3.81 -9.02 3.70
N ILE A 41 -3.10 -8.52 4.71
CA ILE A 41 -3.68 -7.70 5.78
C ILE A 41 -4.13 -6.35 5.23
N THR A 42 -3.35 -5.72 4.35
CA THR A 42 -3.73 -4.45 3.72
C THR A 42 -5.03 -4.59 2.93
N THR A 43 -5.14 -5.65 2.14
CA THR A 43 -6.32 -5.97 1.35
C THR A 43 -7.53 -6.25 2.25
N ALA A 44 -7.35 -7.05 3.30
CA ALA A 44 -8.42 -7.34 4.26
C ALA A 44 -8.90 -6.09 5.03
N ILE A 45 -8.00 -5.16 5.37
CA ILE A 45 -8.37 -3.89 6.02
C ILE A 45 -9.15 -3.02 5.02
N ALA A 46 -8.72 -2.93 3.77
CA ALA A 46 -9.44 -2.21 2.73
C ALA A 46 -10.86 -2.78 2.54
N ASP A 47 -11.01 -4.11 2.47
CA ASP A 47 -12.30 -4.78 2.33
C ASP A 47 -13.26 -4.49 3.50
N VAL A 48 -12.73 -4.43 4.74
CA VAL A 48 -13.52 -4.10 5.94
C VAL A 48 -13.97 -2.64 5.92
N ILE A 49 -13.12 -1.73 5.44
CA ILE A 49 -13.44 -0.31 5.31
C ILE A 49 -14.49 -0.09 4.21
N ASP A 50 -14.41 -0.82 3.10
CA ASP A 50 -15.40 -0.76 2.02
C ASP A 50 -16.77 -1.30 2.47
N GLN A 51 -16.80 -2.33 3.32
CA GLN A 51 -18.03 -2.87 3.89
C GLN A 51 -18.64 -1.98 4.98
N HIS A 52 -17.83 -1.15 5.65
CA HIS A 52 -18.25 -0.22 6.68
C HIS A 52 -17.81 1.20 6.34
N PRO A 53 -18.56 1.91 5.46
CA PRO A 53 -18.16 3.22 4.99
C PRO A 53 -17.98 4.18 6.17
N LEU A 54 -16.80 4.79 6.22
CA LEU A 54 -16.46 5.79 7.23
C LEU A 54 -17.44 6.97 7.13
N PRO A 55 -17.95 7.51 8.26
CA PRO A 55 -18.83 8.66 8.25
C PRO A 55 -18.15 9.88 7.61
N ILE A 56 -18.96 10.74 6.99
CA ILE A 56 -18.52 11.87 6.18
C ILE A 56 -17.53 12.74 6.97
N GLY A 57 -16.33 12.90 6.41
CA GLY A 57 -15.25 13.72 7.00
C GLY A 57 -14.13 12.93 7.67
N LEU A 58 -14.20 11.59 7.71
CA LEU A 58 -13.10 10.72 8.10
C LEU A 58 -12.37 10.21 6.86
N GLU A 59 -11.04 10.29 6.89
CA GLU A 59 -10.14 9.83 5.85
C GLU A 59 -9.28 8.71 6.46
N TYR A 60 -9.24 7.55 5.81
CA TYR A 60 -8.35 6.46 6.19
C TYR A 60 -7.06 6.60 5.40
N THR A 61 -5.93 6.59 6.11
CA THR A 61 -4.60 6.54 5.49
C THR A 61 -3.84 5.35 6.07
N SER A 62 -3.31 4.52 5.18
CA SER A 62 -2.39 3.45 5.55
C SER A 62 -1.01 4.05 5.76
N GLY A 63 -0.50 3.98 6.99
CA GLY A 63 0.86 4.44 7.33
C GLY A 63 1.80 3.28 7.66
N GLY A 64 3.08 3.60 7.88
CA GLY A 64 4.09 2.65 8.33
C GLY A 64 4.52 1.66 7.25
N ASP A 65 4.63 0.37 7.62
CA ASP A 65 5.17 -0.68 6.75
C ASP A 65 4.34 -0.88 5.47
N ILE A 66 3.02 -0.65 5.55
CA ILE A 66 2.12 -0.74 4.39
C ILE A 66 2.50 0.30 3.34
N GLN A 67 2.65 1.55 3.77
CA GLN A 67 3.05 2.64 2.88
C GLN A 67 4.45 2.43 2.30
N GLN A 68 5.36 1.87 3.10
CA GLN A 68 6.72 1.55 2.64
C GLN A 68 6.71 0.42 1.59
N LEU A 69 5.86 -0.60 1.76
CA LEU A 69 5.68 -1.68 0.78
C LEU A 69 5.09 -1.15 -0.53
N ASP A 70 4.05 -0.31 -0.44
CA ASP A 70 3.41 0.30 -1.61
C ASP A 70 4.39 1.21 -2.37
N GLN A 71 5.12 2.06 -1.65
CA GLN A 71 6.13 2.93 -2.25
C GLN A 71 7.25 2.11 -2.93
N SER A 72 7.73 1.06 -2.28
CA SER A 72 8.77 0.19 -2.85
C SER A 72 8.26 -0.53 -4.11
N THR A 73 7.03 -1.02 -4.08
CA THR A 73 6.37 -1.63 -5.24
C THR A 73 6.25 -0.63 -6.40
N GLN A 74 5.83 0.59 -6.10
CA GLN A 74 5.71 1.66 -7.10
C GLN A 74 7.08 2.02 -7.69
N ASP A 75 8.11 2.16 -6.86
CA ASP A 75 9.47 2.48 -7.31
C ASP A 75 10.03 1.38 -8.22
N MET A 76 9.82 0.11 -7.86
CA MET A 76 10.21 -1.04 -8.69
C MET A 76 9.45 -1.07 -10.03
N SER A 77 8.13 -0.80 -10.01
CA SER A 77 7.31 -0.75 -11.23
C SER A 77 7.74 0.38 -12.18
N SER A 78 8.09 1.54 -11.62
CA SER A 78 8.61 2.69 -12.36
C SER A 78 9.98 2.37 -12.98
N ALA A 79 10.88 1.79 -12.18
CA ALA A 79 12.19 1.35 -12.67
C ALA A 79 12.08 0.31 -13.80
N MET A 80 11.12 -0.62 -13.70
CA MET A 80 10.82 -1.59 -14.75
C MET A 80 10.37 -0.92 -16.05
N MET A 81 9.46 0.06 -15.98
CA MET A 81 9.02 0.81 -17.17
C MET A 81 10.18 1.56 -17.84
N ILE A 82 11.04 2.22 -17.06
CA ILE A 82 12.23 2.90 -17.58
C ILE A 82 13.17 1.89 -18.25
N GLY A 83 13.39 0.73 -17.61
CA GLY A 83 14.21 -0.35 -18.15
C GLY A 83 13.67 -0.91 -19.48
N LEU A 84 12.36 -1.12 -19.59
CA LEU A 84 11.72 -1.58 -20.83
C LEU A 84 11.87 -0.55 -21.96
N LEU A 85 11.77 0.74 -21.65
CA LEU A 85 11.97 1.81 -22.62
C LEU A 85 13.42 1.85 -23.12
N LEU A 86 14.39 1.73 -22.22
CA LEU A 86 15.81 1.62 -22.58
C LEU A 86 16.09 0.38 -23.42
N MET A 87 15.52 -0.77 -23.06
CA MET A 87 15.62 -1.99 -23.85
C MET A 87 15.06 -1.80 -25.26
N LEU A 88 13.89 -1.16 -25.38
CA LEU A 88 13.27 -0.85 -26.67
C LEU A 88 14.19 -0.01 -27.57
N ILE A 89 14.84 1.02 -27.02
CA ILE A 89 15.80 1.86 -27.75
C ILE A 89 16.98 1.02 -28.26
N VAL A 90 17.57 0.19 -27.39
CA VAL A 90 18.71 -0.66 -27.76
C VAL A 90 18.32 -1.65 -28.87
N LEU A 91 17.13 -2.25 -28.79
CA LEU A 91 16.63 -3.20 -29.79
C LEU A 91 16.32 -2.53 -31.14
N ILE A 92 15.78 -1.31 -31.13
CA ILE A 92 15.56 -0.53 -32.37
C ILE A 92 16.91 -0.29 -33.06
N ILE A 93 17.94 0.09 -32.31
CA ILE A 93 19.29 0.29 -32.84
C ILE A 93 19.88 -1.03 -33.35
N GLN A 94 19.69 -2.13 -32.62
CA GLN A 94 20.25 -3.45 -32.99
C GLN A 94 19.63 -4.05 -34.26
N PHE A 95 18.31 -4.00 -34.38
CA PHE A 95 17.59 -4.63 -35.50
C PHE A 95 17.26 -3.67 -36.64
N ASN A 96 17.53 -2.37 -36.46
CA ASN A 96 17.11 -1.29 -37.36
C ASN A 96 15.63 -1.39 -37.77
N ASN A 97 14.81 -1.99 -36.91
CA ASN A 97 13.42 -2.31 -37.20
C ASN A 97 12.60 -2.30 -35.91
N ILE A 98 11.70 -1.32 -35.84
CA ILE A 98 10.88 -1.04 -34.69
C ILE A 98 9.91 -2.19 -34.37
N LYS A 99 9.44 -2.93 -35.39
CA LYS A 99 8.49 -4.03 -35.19
C LYS A 99 9.10 -5.18 -34.38
N TYR A 100 10.35 -5.52 -34.66
CA TYR A 100 11.04 -6.58 -33.92
C TYR A 100 11.34 -6.16 -32.48
N GLY A 101 11.80 -4.92 -32.26
CA GLY A 101 12.01 -4.40 -30.90
C GLY A 101 10.73 -4.40 -30.05
N LEU A 102 9.60 -3.99 -30.64
CA LEU A 102 8.32 -3.94 -29.95
C LEU A 102 7.79 -5.35 -29.62
N LEU A 103 7.93 -6.31 -30.53
CA LEU A 103 7.55 -7.71 -30.28
C LEU A 103 8.34 -8.32 -29.11
N ILE A 104 9.65 -8.07 -29.03
CA ILE A 104 10.50 -8.60 -27.96
C ILE A 104 10.09 -8.00 -26.61
N VAL A 105 9.94 -6.68 -26.53
CA VAL A 105 9.55 -5.99 -25.29
C VAL A 105 8.17 -6.44 -24.80
N LEU A 106 7.21 -6.65 -25.71
CA LEU A 106 5.90 -7.20 -25.38
C LEU A 106 5.98 -8.65 -24.87
N SER A 107 6.76 -9.52 -25.52
CA SER A 107 6.97 -10.91 -25.07
C SER A 107 7.60 -10.97 -23.67
N VAL A 108 8.59 -10.11 -23.41
CA VAL A 108 9.24 -10.01 -22.10
C VAL A 108 8.23 -9.55 -21.05
N THR A 109 7.48 -8.48 -21.33
CA THR A 109 6.46 -7.94 -20.40
C THR A 109 5.38 -8.98 -20.11
N PHE A 110 4.92 -9.73 -21.11
CA PHE A 110 3.92 -10.79 -20.96
C PHE A 110 4.42 -12.00 -20.16
N THR A 111 5.73 -12.26 -20.17
CA THR A 111 6.32 -13.40 -19.43
C THR A 111 6.52 -13.08 -17.95
N PHE A 112 6.74 -11.80 -17.62
CA PHE A 112 6.92 -11.33 -16.25
C PHE A 112 5.60 -10.97 -15.55
N GLY A 113 4.58 -10.59 -16.32
CA GLY A 113 3.23 -10.29 -15.81
C GLY A 113 2.38 -11.53 -15.57
#